data_AF-B1XUL7-F1
#
_entry.id   AF-B1XUL7-F1
#
_cell.length_a   1.000
_cell.length_b   1.000
_cell.length_c   1.000
_cell.angle_alpha   90.00
_cell.angle_beta   90.00
_cell.angle_gamma   90.00
#
_symmetry.space_group_name_H-M   'P 1'
#
loop_
_entity.id
_entity.type
_entity.pdbx_description
1 polymer ?
#
loop_
_entity_poly.entity_id
_entity_poly.type
_entity_poly.pdbx_seq_one_letter_code
_entity_poly.pdbx_strand_id
1 'polypeptide(L)'
;MMTTIAALMGALPIAYGLGAGAELRQPLGISVAGGLVFSQFVTFIITPVIYLYLDKDAGNGPMDIHQPFLREPNASSHTRH
;
A
#
# COMPACT_ATOMS: atom_id res chain seq x y z
N MET A 1 -6.43 -5.90 -3.84
CA MET A 1 -7.43 -5.83 -2.76
C MET A 1 -8.41 -6.99 -2.89
N MET A 2 -8.02 -8.18 -2.43
CA MET A 2 -8.86 -9.40 -2.49
C MET A 2 -9.16 -9.93 -1.08
N THR A 3 -8.25 -9.70 -0.12
CA THR A 3 -8.38 -10.11 1.28
C THR A 3 -9.37 -9.24 2.08
N THR A 4 -9.42 -7.93 1.83
CA THR A 4 -10.35 -7.00 2.52
C THR A 4 -11.80 -7.29 2.17
N ILE A 5 -12.08 -7.62 0.90
CA ILE A 5 -13.42 -7.94 0.42
C ILE A 5 -13.90 -9.27 1.01
N ALA A 6 -13.02 -10.28 1.09
CA ALA A 6 -13.32 -11.55 1.73
C ALA A 6 -13.61 -11.39 3.24
N ALA A 7 -12.83 -10.56 3.95
CA ALA A 7 -13.05 -10.29 5.36
C ALA A 7 -14.35 -9.50 5.63
N LEU A 8 -14.66 -8.51 4.77
CA LEU A 8 -15.93 -7.78 4.83
C LEU A 8 -17.13 -8.68 4.53
N MET A 9 -17.04 -9.57 3.55
CA MET A 9 -18.11 -10.55 3.27
C MET A 9 -18.33 -11.54 4.42
N GLY A 10 -17.27 -11.93 5.16
CA GLY A 10 -17.40 -12.76 6.36
C GLY A 10 -17.94 -12.01 7.58
N ALA A 11 -17.66 -10.71 7.71
CA ALA A 11 -18.14 -9.87 8.80
C ALA A 11 -19.58 -9.34 8.59
N LEU A 12 -20.02 -9.17 7.34
CA LEU A 12 -21.37 -8.71 6.97
C LEU A 12 -22.51 -9.51 7.63
N PRO A 13 -22.54 -10.86 7.57
CA PRO A 13 -23.62 -11.64 8.19
C PRO A 13 -23.59 -11.58 9.73
N ILE A 14 -22.41 -11.34 10.34
CA ILE A 14 -22.27 -11.15 11.78
C ILE A 14 -22.76 -9.75 12.19
N ALA A 15 -22.46 -8.73 11.39
CA ALA A 15 -22.86 -7.35 11.63
C ALA A 15 -24.38 -7.12 11.44
N TYR A 16 -25.03 -7.88 10.55
CA TYR A 16 -26.48 -7.82 10.32
C TYR A 16 -27.32 -8.55 11.38
N GLY A 17 -26.70 -9.30 12.31
CA GLY A 17 -27.35 -9.72 13.54
C GLY A 17 -28.60 -10.62 13.37
N LEU A 18 -28.67 -11.46 12.34
CA LEU A 18 -29.77 -12.40 12.16
C LEU A 18 -29.60 -13.63 13.09
N GLY A 19 -29.94 -13.48 14.37
CA GLY A 19 -30.00 -14.61 15.32
C GLY A 19 -29.89 -14.22 16.81
N ALA A 20 -30.56 -14.98 17.68
CA ALA A 20 -30.57 -14.76 19.13
C ALA A 20 -29.14 -14.66 19.72
N GLY A 21 -28.84 -13.57 20.44
CA GLY A 21 -27.49 -13.26 20.94
C GLY A 21 -26.65 -12.33 20.04
N ALA A 22 -27.25 -11.76 18.99
CA ALA A 22 -26.63 -10.78 18.10
C ALA A 22 -26.09 -9.54 18.82
N GLU A 23 -26.72 -9.11 19.91
CA GLU A 23 -26.36 -7.92 20.70
C GLU A 23 -24.90 -7.96 21.20
N LEU A 24 -24.37 -9.16 21.49
CA LEU A 24 -23.00 -9.35 21.95
C LEU A 24 -22.01 -9.61 20.79
N ARG A 25 -22.48 -10.11 19.64
CA ARG A 25 -21.64 -10.47 18.49
C ARG A 25 -21.51 -9.34 17.47
N GLN A 26 -22.50 -8.48 17.39
CA GLN A 26 -22.53 -7.27 16.56
C GLN A 26 -21.38 -6.29 16.89
N PRO A 27 -21.09 -5.94 18.17
CA PRO A 27 -19.98 -5.04 18.48
C PRO A 27 -18.59 -5.66 18.19
N LEU A 28 -18.44 -6.98 18.33
CA LEU A 28 -17.21 -7.69 17.94
C LEU A 28 -16.99 -7.61 16.43
N GLY A 29 -18.04 -7.83 15.62
CA GLY A 29 -17.96 -7.71 14.16
C GLY A 29 -17.59 -6.31 13.69
N ILE A 30 -18.20 -5.28 14.28
CA ILE A 30 -17.92 -3.87 13.96
C ILE A 30 -16.48 -3.49 14.35
N SER A 31 -16.00 -3.94 15.50
CA SER A 31 -14.63 -3.67 15.96
C SER A 31 -13.58 -4.26 15.00
N VAL A 32 -13.80 -5.50 14.53
CA VAL A 32 -12.90 -6.17 13.57
C VAL A 32 -12.97 -5.51 12.20
N ALA A 33 -14.18 -5.20 11.71
CA ALA A 33 -14.35 -4.51 10.43
C ALA A 33 -13.67 -3.13 10.43
N GLY A 34 -13.86 -2.35 11.51
CA GLY A 34 -13.18 -1.07 11.70
C GLY A 34 -11.66 -1.21 11.75
N GLY A 35 -11.15 -2.21 12.50
CA GLY A 35 -9.72 -2.52 12.59
C GLY A 35 -9.09 -2.92 11.25
N LEU A 36 -9.82 -3.67 10.42
CA LEU A 36 -9.35 -4.07 9.09
C LEU A 36 -9.27 -2.89 8.12
N VAL A 37 -10.27 -2.01 8.13
CA VAL A 37 -10.24 -0.77 7.33
C VAL A 37 -9.10 0.13 7.81
N PHE A 38 -8.98 0.32 9.13
CA PHE A 38 -7.92 1.12 9.73
C PHE A 38 -6.52 0.58 9.44
N SER A 39 -6.32 -0.74 9.50
CA SER A 39 -5.04 -1.39 9.17
C SER A 39 -4.58 -1.07 7.75
N GLN A 40 -5.54 -0.88 6.84
CA GLN A 40 -5.25 -0.54 5.45
C GLN A 40 -4.78 0.90 5.31
N PHE A 41 -5.40 1.84 6.02
CA PHE A 41 -4.93 3.23 6.08
C PHE A 41 -3.56 3.34 6.77
N VAL A 42 -3.38 2.65 7.89
CA VAL A 42 -2.10 2.61 8.61
C VAL A 42 -1.01 2.06 7.71
N THR A 43 -1.23 0.96 7.00
CA THR A 43 -0.21 0.39 6.10
C THR A 43 0.16 1.37 4.98
N PHE A 44 -0.85 1.99 4.35
CA PHE A 44 -0.63 2.95 3.26
C PHE A 44 0.11 4.22 3.70
N ILE A 45 0.00 4.60 4.98
CA ILE A 45 0.70 5.76 5.55
C ILE A 45 2.07 5.36 6.11
N ILE A 46 2.17 4.23 6.80
CA ILE A 46 3.40 3.77 7.45
C ILE A 46 4.48 3.46 6.40
N THR A 47 4.14 2.81 5.28
CA THR A 47 5.12 2.49 4.23
C THR A 47 5.87 3.73 3.68
N PRO A 48 5.20 4.80 3.21
CA PRO A 48 5.89 6.00 2.75
C PRO A 48 6.56 6.77 3.90
N VAL A 49 5.97 6.79 5.09
CA VAL A 49 6.58 7.46 6.26
C VAL A 49 7.91 6.81 6.64
N ILE A 50 7.96 5.47 6.66
CA ILE A 50 9.22 4.73 6.87
C ILE A 50 10.22 5.06 5.76
N TYR A 51 9.80 5.15 4.50
CA TYR A 51 10.70 5.52 3.40
C TYR A 51 11.29 6.92 3.61
N LEU A 52 10.49 7.89 4.05
CA LEU A 52 10.97 9.25 4.34
C LEU A 52 11.90 9.31 5.55
N TYR A 53 11.64 8.53 6.61
CA TYR A 53 12.55 8.43 7.76
C TYR A 53 13.86 7.77 7.37
N LEU A 54 13.79 6.65 6.65
CA LEU A 54 14.97 5.95 6.15
C LEU A 54 15.75 6.82 5.17
N ASP A 55 15.11 7.54 4.24
CA ASP A 55 15.78 8.45 3.29
C ASP A 55 16.45 9.63 4.01
N LYS A 56 15.77 10.22 5.00
CA LYS A 56 16.34 11.29 5.84
C LYS A 56 17.56 10.83 6.64
N ASP A 57 17.56 9.58 7.10
CA ASP A 57 18.66 9.01 7.89
C ASP A 57 19.72 8.29 7.02
N ALA A 58 19.35 7.88 5.80
CA ALA A 58 20.22 7.26 4.78
C ALA A 58 20.91 8.30 3.89
N GLY A 59 21.14 9.51 4.42
CA GLY A 59 21.95 10.57 3.83
C GLY A 59 23.43 10.22 3.64
N ASN A 60 23.75 9.04 3.07
CA ASN A 60 25.02 8.75 2.44
C ASN A 60 24.89 7.64 1.37
N GLY A 61 24.45 8.02 0.18
CA GLY A 61 24.53 7.16 -1.00
C GLY A 61 23.99 7.88 -2.22
N PRO A 62 24.83 8.29 -3.19
CA PRO A 62 24.31 8.84 -4.43
C PRO A 62 23.56 7.73 -5.15
N MET A 63 22.23 7.85 -5.21
CA MET A 63 21.44 7.16 -6.22
C MET A 63 21.84 7.77 -7.56
N ASP A 64 22.93 7.25 -8.13
CA ASP A 64 23.29 7.45 -9.52
C ASP A 64 22.20 6.75 -10.34
N ILE A 65 21.16 7.52 -10.64
CA ILE A 65 20.16 7.19 -11.65
C ILE A 65 20.92 7.19 -12.97
N HIS A 66 21.64 6.09 -13.24
CA HIS A 66 22.27 5.86 -14.52
C HIS A 66 21.14 5.98 -15.56
N GLN A 67 21.24 6.95 -16.47
CA GLN A 67 20.32 7.16 -17.57
C GLN A 67 20.86 6.41 -18.80
N PRO A 68 20.73 5.07 -18.94
CA PRO A 68 21.15 4.38 -20.16
C PRO A 68 20.23 4.70 -21.35
N PHE A 69 19.13 5.43 -21.14
CA PHE A 69 18.11 5.70 -22.17
C PHE A 69 18.22 7.09 -22.83
N LEU A 70 18.96 8.05 -22.27
CA LEU A 70 19.21 9.34 -22.94
C LEU A 70 20.42 9.30 -23.89
N ARG A 71 20.98 8.11 -24.14
CA ARG A 71 22.00 7.92 -25.17
C ARG A 71 21.32 7.39 -26.43
N GLU A 72 20.50 8.23 -27.05
CA GLU A 72 20.13 8.02 -28.45
C GLU A 72 21.42 7.95 -29.29
N PRO A 73 21.64 6.88 -30.07
CA PRO A 73 22.72 6.80 -31.03
C PRO A 73 22.39 7.69 -32.23
N ASN A 74 22.49 9.01 -32.06
CA ASN A 74 22.39 9.98 -33.15
C ASN A 74 23.44 11.08 -32.98
N ALA A 75 24.68 10.74 -33.31
CA ALA A 75 25.72 11.71 -33.67
C ALA A 75 26.92 10.99 -34.29
N SER A 76 26.84 10.62 -35.57
CA SER A 76 28.00 10.58 -36.51
C SER A 76 27.69 9.94 -37.86
N SER A 77 26.46 10.05 -38.36
CA SER A 77 26.14 9.78 -39.77
C SER A 77 26.54 10.94 -40.70
N HIS A 78 27.62 11.68 -40.44
CA HIS A 78 28.18 12.63 -41.39
C HIS A 78 29.63 12.96 -41.01
N THR A 79 30.50 12.99 -42.01
CA THR A 79 31.89 13.51 -41.99
C THR A 79 32.98 12.49 -41.66
N ARG A 80 33.31 11.62 -42.62
CA ARG A 80 34.61 11.72 -43.30
C ARG A 80 34.63 10.91 -44.59
N HIS A 81 34.47 11.66 -45.69
CA HIS A 81 35.18 11.42 -46.94
C HIS A 81 36.70 11.53 -46.71
#